data_AF-A0ABD6XX03-F1
#
_entry.id   AF-A0ABD6XX03-F1
#
_cell.length_a   1.000
_cell.length_b   1.000
_cell.length_c   1.000
_cell.angle_alpha   90.00
_cell.angle_beta   90.00
_cell.angle_gamma   90.00
#
_symmetry.space_group_name_H-M   'P 1'
#
loop_
_entity.id
_entity.type
_entity.pdbx_description
1 polymer ?
#
loop_
_entity_poly.entity_id
_entity_poly.type
_entity_poly.pdbx_seq_one_letter_code
_entity_poly.pdbx_strand_id
1 'polypeptide(L)'
;MAILEVFHVDLEYTHIGYTCGKLKDVKPVLLRIGEHSEILERYVLSVENENGEINEYLYYVDKKMIDLKGKNLSFEGKFREGAPINEILYIYRFW
;
A
#
# COMPACT_ATOMS: atom_id res chain seq x y z
N MET A 1 13.09 -12.92 15.51
CA MET A 1 12.48 -11.57 15.43
C MET A 1 12.42 -11.20 13.96
N ALA A 2 11.24 -10.95 13.42
CA ALA A 2 11.12 -10.48 12.04
C ALA A 2 11.62 -9.04 11.95
N ILE A 3 12.55 -8.78 11.03
CA ILE A 3 13.06 -7.43 10.75
C ILE A 3 11.92 -6.66 10.08
N LEU A 4 11.39 -5.64 10.76
CA LEU A 4 10.41 -4.73 10.18
C LEU A 4 11.13 -3.74 9.27
N GLU A 5 10.72 -3.71 8.00
CA GLU A 5 11.23 -2.73 7.04
C GLU A 5 10.64 -1.35 7.32
N VAL A 6 11.48 -0.33 7.18
CA VAL A 6 11.15 1.08 7.45
C VAL A 6 11.18 1.86 6.15
N PHE A 7 10.11 2.60 5.84
CA PHE A 7 10.01 3.45 4.64
C PHE A 7 9.74 4.91 4.99
N HIS A 8 10.26 5.84 4.19
CA HIS A 8 10.00 7.29 4.32
C HIS A 8 8.94 7.75 3.32
N VAL A 9 7.96 8.54 3.79
CA VAL A 9 6.84 9.04 2.98
C VAL A 9 6.49 10.49 3.35
N ASP A 10 6.23 11.33 2.33
CA ASP A 10 5.72 12.70 2.47
C ASP A 10 4.21 12.79 2.13
N LEU A 11 3.48 13.74 2.70
CA LEU A 11 1.99 13.74 2.77
C LEU A 11 1.22 14.45 1.63
N GLU A 12 1.88 15.05 0.63
CA GLU A 12 1.20 15.76 -0.47
C GLU A 12 1.08 14.86 -1.71
N TYR A 13 -0.15 14.47 -2.09
CA TYR A 13 -0.48 13.57 -3.22
C TYR A 13 -1.31 14.28 -4.29
N THR A 14 -1.01 14.06 -5.59
CA THR A 14 -1.49 14.94 -6.67
C THR A 14 -2.23 14.23 -7.81
N HIS A 15 -2.28 12.88 -7.84
CA HIS A 15 -2.99 12.14 -8.90
C HIS A 15 -3.88 11.02 -8.34
N ILE A 16 -5.09 10.88 -8.91
CA ILE A 16 -6.15 9.93 -8.52
C ILE A 16 -6.47 9.03 -9.72
N GLY A 17 -6.07 7.75 -9.65
CA GLY A 17 -6.40 6.75 -10.66
C GLY A 17 -7.15 5.56 -10.04
N TYR A 18 -8.13 5.00 -10.75
CA TYR A 18 -8.86 3.81 -10.34
C TYR A 18 -8.33 2.58 -11.08
N THR A 19 -8.03 1.50 -10.37
CA THR A 19 -7.54 0.25 -10.96
C THR A 19 -8.04 -0.98 -10.19
N CYS A 20 -7.70 -2.17 -10.69
CA CYS A 20 -8.03 -3.45 -10.08
C CYS A 20 -6.87 -4.45 -10.20
N GLY A 21 -6.87 -5.45 -9.31
CA GLY A 21 -5.87 -6.51 -9.31
C GLY A 21 -6.10 -7.51 -8.19
N LYS A 22 -5.29 -8.57 -8.15
CA LYS A 22 -5.38 -9.62 -7.14
C LYS A 22 -4.39 -9.37 -6.01
N LEU A 23 -4.86 -9.35 -4.77
CA LEU A 23 -3.97 -9.22 -3.61
C LEU A 23 -3.16 -10.50 -3.43
N LYS A 24 -1.84 -10.42 -3.61
CA LYS A 24 -0.94 -11.58 -3.50
C LYS A 24 -0.35 -11.68 -2.11
N ASP A 25 0.09 -10.56 -1.55
CA ASP A 25 0.68 -10.52 -0.21
C ASP A 25 0.36 -9.23 0.56
N VAL A 26 0.51 -9.32 1.88
CA VAL A 26 0.32 -8.24 2.85
C VAL A 26 1.43 -8.35 3.87
N LYS A 27 2.25 -7.31 3.97
CA LYS A 27 3.40 -7.23 4.88
C LYS A 27 3.28 -6.01 5.79
N PRO A 28 3.31 -6.18 7.13
CA PRO A 28 3.33 -5.04 8.04
C PRO A 28 4.66 -4.28 7.93
N VAL A 29 4.60 -2.96 7.94
CA VAL A 29 5.76 -2.07 7.84
C VAL A 29 5.60 -0.88 8.79
N LEU A 30 6.73 -0.29 9.18
CA LEU A 30 6.75 0.97 9.92
C LEU A 30 7.13 2.10 8.96
N LEU A 31 6.33 3.14 8.91
CA LEU A 31 6.65 4.35 8.16
C LEU A 31 7.16 5.42 9.10
N ARG A 32 8.24 6.08 8.70
CA ARG A 32 8.73 7.30 9.33
C ARG A 32 8.43 8.48 8.42
N ILE A 33 7.69 9.46 8.90
CA ILE A 33 7.33 10.63 8.09
C ILE A 33 8.47 11.65 8.19
N GLY A 34 9.27 11.80 7.13
CA GLY A 34 10.40 12.75 7.09
C GLY A 34 11.25 12.78 8.37
N GLU A 35 11.49 13.98 8.90
CA GLU A 35 12.19 14.19 10.18
C GLU A 35 11.26 14.18 11.41
N HIS A 36 9.97 13.90 11.24
CA HIS A 36 9.02 13.89 12.34
C HIS A 36 9.30 12.73 13.31
N SER A 37 8.93 12.92 14.58
CA SER A 37 9.03 11.89 15.63
C SER A 37 7.97 10.80 15.52
N GLU A 38 7.03 10.93 14.59
CA GLU A 38 5.91 10.02 14.43
C GLU A 38 6.31 8.80 13.60
N ILE A 39 6.02 7.63 14.15
CA ILE A 39 6.12 6.34 13.47
C ILE A 39 4.70 5.83 13.23
N LEU A 40 4.37 5.51 11.98
CA LEU A 40 3.08 4.95 11.60
C LEU A 40 3.23 3.48 11.26
N GLU A 41 2.45 2.63 11.92
CA GLU A 41 2.22 1.27 11.44
C GLU A 41 1.36 1.32 10.17
N ARG A 42 1.75 0.55 9.15
CA ARG A 42 1.06 0.40 7.86
C ARG A 42 1.26 -1.01 7.29
N TYR A 43 0.60 -1.28 6.17
CA TYR A 43 0.87 -2.47 5.35
C TYR A 43 1.45 -2.07 3.99
N VAL A 44 2.35 -2.89 3.47
CA VAL A 44 2.64 -2.97 2.03
C VAL A 44 1.79 -4.10 1.45
N LEU A 45 1.03 -3.79 0.41
CA LEU A 45 0.21 -4.71 -0.35
C LEU A 45 0.91 -5.00 -1.68
N SER A 46 1.10 -6.27 -2.01
CA SER A 46 1.57 -6.69 -3.33
C SER A 46 0.36 -7.09 -4.16
N VAL A 47 0.06 -6.36 -5.22
CA VAL A 47 -1.10 -6.57 -6.08
C VAL A 47 -0.65 -6.95 -7.48
N GLU A 48 -1.16 -8.07 -7.99
CA GLU A 48 -0.96 -8.53 -9.36
C GLU A 48 -2.04 -7.94 -10.27
N ASN A 49 -1.64 -7.20 -11.31
CA ASN A 49 -2.56 -6.63 -12.29
C ASN A 49 -2.97 -7.67 -13.34
N GLU A 50 -3.83 -7.27 -14.29
CA GLU A 50 -4.32 -8.14 -15.38
C GLU A 50 -3.22 -8.64 -16.33
N ASN A 51 -2.09 -7.94 -16.40
CA ASN A 51 -0.92 -8.32 -17.20
C ASN A 51 0.04 -9.27 -16.45
N GLY A 52 -0.26 -9.60 -15.19
CA GLY A 52 0.58 -10.44 -14.33
C GLY A 52 1.73 -9.68 -13.66
N GLU A 53 1.77 -8.36 -13.75
CA GLU A 53 2.79 -7.54 -13.10
C GLU A 53 2.41 -7.29 -11.64
N ILE A 54 3.39 -7.39 -10.74
CA ILE A 54 3.21 -7.16 -9.30
C ILE A 54 3.65 -5.73 -8.98
N ASN A 55 2.71 -4.95 -8.44
CA ASN A 55 2.96 -3.60 -7.96
C ASN A 55 2.76 -3.55 -6.44
N GLU A 56 3.54 -2.71 -5.76
CA GLU A 56 3.51 -2.57 -4.30
C GLU A 56 2.88 -1.24 -3.88
N TYR A 57 1.98 -1.32 -2.91
CA TYR A 57 1.20 -0.18 -2.44
C TYR A 57 1.22 -0.08 -0.93
N LEU A 58 1.24 1.13 -0.39
CA LEU A 58 0.99 1.36 1.02
C LEU A 58 -0.50 1.35 1.31
N TYR A 59 -0.88 0.73 2.42
CA TYR A 59 -2.26 0.66 2.87
C TYR A 59 -2.35 0.99 4.35
N TYR A 60 -3.45 1.63 4.73
CA TYR A 60 -3.77 1.96 6.12
C TYR A 60 -3.88 0.69 6.98
N VAL A 61 -3.73 0.83 8.30
CA VAL A 61 -3.90 -0.33 9.18
C VAL A 61 -5.38 -0.64 9.31
N ASP A 62 -5.86 -1.56 8.48
CA ASP A 62 -7.06 -2.33 8.73
C ASP A 62 -6.64 -3.80 8.91
N LYS A 63 -6.79 -4.35 10.12
CA LYS A 63 -6.36 -5.73 10.43
C LYS A 63 -7.08 -6.77 9.57
N LYS A 64 -8.25 -6.42 9.00
CA LYS A 64 -8.99 -7.26 8.06
C LYS A 64 -8.27 -7.44 6.72
N MET A 65 -7.25 -6.63 6.44
CA MET A 65 -6.52 -6.69 5.16
C MET A 65 -5.81 -8.03 4.95
N ILE A 66 -5.33 -8.64 6.03
CA ILE A 66 -4.66 -9.94 5.98
C ILE A 66 -5.62 -11.03 5.49
N ASP A 67 -6.92 -10.90 5.80
CA ASP A 67 -7.95 -11.84 5.40
C ASP A 67 -8.34 -11.71 3.91
N LEU A 68 -7.91 -10.64 3.24
CA LEU A 68 -8.17 -10.40 1.82
C LEU A 68 -7.11 -11.04 0.90
N LYS A 69 -6.10 -11.72 1.44
CA LYS A 69 -5.07 -12.39 0.61
C LYS A 69 -5.73 -13.37 -0.37
N GLY A 70 -5.35 -13.25 -1.64
CA GLY A 70 -5.89 -14.04 -2.75
C GLY A 70 -7.20 -13.51 -3.34
N LYS A 71 -7.77 -12.43 -2.81
CA LYS A 71 -8.99 -11.78 -3.33
C LYS A 71 -8.67 -10.79 -4.44
N ASN A 72 -9.63 -10.60 -5.34
CA ASN A 72 -9.56 -9.50 -6.30
C ASN A 72 -10.00 -8.21 -5.59
N LEU A 73 -9.30 -7.13 -5.88
CA LEU A 73 -9.51 -5.81 -5.30
C LEU A 73 -9.79 -4.81 -6.42
N SER A 74 -10.66 -3.84 -6.16
CA SER A 74 -10.77 -2.59 -6.89
C SER A 74 -10.40 -1.45 -5.96
N PHE A 75 -9.54 -0.54 -6.41
CA PHE A 75 -8.94 0.48 -5.55
C PHE A 75 -8.57 1.77 -6.28
N GLU A 76 -8.44 2.83 -5.50
CA GLU A 76 -7.77 4.08 -5.90
C GLU A 76 -6.29 4.00 -5.55
N GLY A 77 -5.42 4.33 -6.50
CA GLY A 77 -4.01 4.64 -6.23
C GLY A 77 -3.81 6.15 -6.17
N LYS A 78 -3.17 6.63 -5.09
CA LYS A 78 -2.77 8.05 -4.95
C LYS A 78 -1.26 8.19 -5.03
N PHE A 79 -0.78 8.98 -6.00
CA PHE A 79 0.64 9.12 -6.33
C PHE A 79 1.26 10.43 -5.82
N ARG A 80 2.55 10.37 -5.47
CA ARG A 80 3.47 11.52 -5.36
C ARG A 80 4.69 11.24 -6.24
N GLU A 81 5.24 12.22 -6.92
CA GLU A 81 6.47 12.04 -7.71
C GLU A 81 7.69 12.12 -6.77
N GLY A 82 8.62 11.16 -6.85
CA GLY A 82 9.92 11.23 -6.16
C GLY A 82 10.05 10.61 -4.76
N ALA A 83 9.02 9.98 -4.19
CA ALA A 83 9.17 9.17 -2.96
C ALA A 83 9.42 7.67 -3.27
N PRO A 84 10.02 6.89 -2.36
CA PRO A 84 10.41 5.50 -2.64
C PRO A 84 9.24 4.51 -2.70
N ILE A 85 8.13 4.78 -2.00
CA ILE A 85 6.86 4.05 -2.17
C ILE A 85 5.73 5.07 -2.29
N ASN A 86 5.19 5.20 -3.49
CA ASN A 86 4.39 6.36 -3.88
C ASN A 86 2.89 6.13 -3.94
N GLU A 87 2.36 4.98 -3.54
CA GLU A 87 0.95 4.71 -3.78
C GLU A 87 0.22 4.32 -2.51
N ILE A 88 -0.53 5.25 -1.95
CA ILE A 88 -1.54 4.89 -0.95
C ILE A 88 -2.74 4.31 -1.68
N LEU A 89 -3.07 3.07 -1.34
CA LEU A 89 -4.16 2.33 -1.92
C LEU A 89 -5.43 2.53 -1.07
N TYR A 90 -6.54 2.89 -1.72
CA TYR A 90 -7.86 2.94 -1.08
C TYR A 90 -8.77 1.89 -1.72
N ILE A 91 -9.05 0.81 -0.99
CA ILE A 91 -9.88 -0.30 -1.50
C ILE A 91 -11.35 0.09 -1.47
N TYR A 92 -12.00 0.02 -2.63
CA TYR A 92 -13.43 0.25 -2.80
C TYR A 92 -14.25 -1.03 -2.68
N ARG A 93 -13.75 -2.13 -3.25
CA ARG A 93 -14.48 -3.40 -3.35
C ARG A 93 -13.52 -4.57 -3.42
N PHE A 94 -13.95 -5.72 -2.90
CA PHE A 94 -13.24 -7.00 -3.03
C PHE A 94 -14.22 -8.16 -3.29
N TRP A 95 -13.75 -9.23 -3.94
CA TRP A 95 -14.52 -10.46 -4.20
C TRP A 95 -13.63 -11.71 -4.25
#